data_AF-A0A1C3FRU3-F1
#
_entry.id   AF-A0A1C3FRU3-F1
#
_cell.length_a   1.000
_cell.length_b   1.000
_cell.length_c   1.000
_cell.angle_alpha   90.00
_cell.angle_beta   90.00
_cell.angle_gamma   90.00
#
_symmetry.space_group_name_H-M   'P 1'
#
loop_
_entity.id
_entity.type
_entity.pdbx_description
1 polymer ?
#
loop_
_entity_poly.entity_id
_entity_poly.type
_entity_poly.pdbx_seq_one_letter_code
_entity_poly.pdbx_strand_id
1 'polypeptide(L)'
;MKLTPYLTAVVSVSCAFGAFAADDSKALLEDALSAAPPTIRDKVTVMDWNNNVLQEGSSQYTCFPTPPQLEGIAPMCMDGPWMEWADAWMNKKPFQAKALGISYMLAGDGGASNTDPFAEGMTDDNQWIVEGPHLMIITPDQALLDSLPTDPSYGGPYVMWKGTPYAHIMIPVGARK
;
A
#
# COMPACT_ATOMS: atom_id res chain seq x y z
N MET A 1 -48.33 -54.51 -29.08
CA MET A 1 -47.34 -53.91 -28.15
C MET A 1 -46.85 -52.61 -28.79
N LYS A 2 -47.39 -51.45 -28.38
CA LYS A 2 -47.05 -50.13 -28.94
C LYS A 2 -46.03 -49.46 -28.00
N LEU A 3 -44.88 -49.05 -28.53
CA LEU A 3 -43.82 -48.35 -27.80
C LEU A 3 -43.97 -46.84 -28.02
N THR A 4 -44.05 -46.08 -26.93
CA THR A 4 -44.12 -44.62 -26.88
C THR A 4 -42.71 -44.05 -26.74
N PRO A 5 -42.29 -43.02 -27.49
CA PRO A 5 -41.01 -42.35 -27.25
C PRO A 5 -41.21 -41.18 -26.27
N TYR A 6 -40.43 -41.14 -25.19
CA TYR A 6 -40.30 -39.97 -24.33
C TYR A 6 -39.16 -39.09 -24.84
N LEU A 7 -39.48 -37.84 -25.16
CA LEU A 7 -38.54 -36.79 -25.54
C LEU A 7 -37.89 -36.24 -24.27
N THR A 8 -36.58 -36.43 -24.09
CA THR A 8 -35.84 -35.86 -22.95
C THR A 8 -35.25 -34.51 -23.36
N ALA A 9 -35.77 -33.42 -22.78
CA ALA A 9 -35.21 -32.08 -22.95
C ALA A 9 -34.03 -31.89 -21.98
N VAL A 10 -32.84 -31.61 -22.52
CA VAL A 10 -31.65 -31.26 -21.74
C VAL A 10 -31.71 -29.75 -21.44
N VAL A 11 -31.93 -29.40 -20.18
CA VAL A 11 -31.79 -28.02 -19.69
C VAL A 11 -30.31 -27.80 -19.34
N SER A 12 -29.61 -27.05 -20.19
CA SER A 12 -28.24 -26.58 -19.92
C SER A 12 -28.26 -25.46 -18.89
N VAL A 13 -27.81 -25.77 -17.67
CA VAL A 13 -27.58 -24.79 -16.60
C VAL A 13 -26.29 -24.05 -16.91
N SER A 14 -26.40 -22.76 -17.24
CA SER A 14 -25.26 -21.87 -17.42
C SER A 14 -24.82 -21.35 -16.05
N CYS A 15 -23.60 -21.71 -15.65
CA CYS A 15 -22.97 -21.29 -14.40
C CYS A 15 -22.50 -19.82 -14.50
N ALA A 16 -23.13 -18.91 -13.77
CA ALA A 16 -22.82 -17.48 -13.71
C ALA A 16 -21.74 -17.16 -12.64
N PHE A 17 -20.54 -17.74 -12.75
CA PHE A 17 -19.46 -17.55 -11.76
C PHE A 17 -18.47 -16.40 -12.09
N GLY A 18 -18.70 -15.60 -13.15
CA GLY A 18 -17.70 -14.65 -13.66
C GLY A 18 -17.80 -13.18 -13.20
N ALA A 19 -18.92 -12.75 -12.61
CA ALA A 19 -19.15 -11.32 -12.37
C ALA A 19 -18.54 -10.78 -11.06
N PHE A 20 -18.43 -11.62 -10.02
CA PHE A 20 -17.97 -11.17 -8.69
C PHE A 20 -16.45 -10.98 -8.59
N ALA A 21 -15.65 -11.82 -9.26
CA ALA A 21 -14.18 -11.73 -9.17
C ALA A 21 -13.60 -10.54 -9.97
N ALA A 22 -14.28 -10.14 -11.04
CA ALA A 22 -13.83 -9.03 -11.90
C ALA A 22 -14.06 -7.65 -11.25
N ASP A 23 -15.14 -7.50 -10.46
CA ASP A 23 -15.46 -6.24 -9.78
C ASP A 23 -14.49 -5.97 -8.63
N ASP A 24 -14.13 -7.01 -7.88
CA ASP A 24 -13.15 -6.94 -6.78
C ASP A 24 -11.75 -6.55 -7.29
N SER A 25 -11.29 -7.18 -8.37
CA SER A 25 -9.99 -6.85 -9.00
C SER A 25 -9.92 -5.40 -9.47
N LYS A 26 -11.03 -4.84 -9.96
CA LYS A 26 -11.10 -3.45 -10.39
C LYS A 26 -11.02 -2.49 -9.21
N ALA A 27 -11.73 -2.77 -8.12
CA ALA A 27 -11.67 -1.95 -6.90
C ALA A 27 -10.25 -1.92 -6.31
N LEU A 28 -9.59 -3.07 -6.25
CA LEU A 28 -8.19 -3.17 -5.81
C LEU A 28 -7.24 -2.38 -6.72
N LEU A 29 -7.44 -2.46 -8.03
CA LEU A 29 -6.64 -1.69 -8.99
C LEU A 29 -6.82 -0.17 -8.79
N GLU A 30 -8.07 0.30 -8.67
CA GLU A 30 -8.37 1.72 -8.47
C GLU A 30 -7.80 2.25 -7.14
N ASP A 31 -7.92 1.48 -6.06
CA ASP A 31 -7.35 1.83 -4.76
C ASP A 31 -5.82 1.90 -4.82
N ALA A 32 -5.14 0.89 -5.37
CA ALA A 32 -3.69 0.89 -5.52
C ALA A 32 -3.18 2.09 -6.35
N LEU A 33 -3.85 2.39 -7.47
CA LEU A 33 -3.47 3.52 -8.34
C LEU A 33 -3.72 4.89 -7.70
N SER A 34 -4.55 4.97 -6.66
CA SER A 34 -4.78 6.22 -5.94
C SER A 34 -3.53 6.71 -5.18
N ALA A 35 -2.62 5.80 -4.82
CA ALA A 35 -1.33 6.12 -4.22
C ALA A 35 -0.32 6.70 -5.23
N ALA A 36 -0.44 6.36 -6.51
CA ALA A 36 0.54 6.74 -7.53
C ALA A 36 0.37 8.21 -7.99
N PRO A 37 1.49 8.92 -8.25
CA PRO A 37 1.47 10.17 -9.01
C PRO A 37 0.74 10.01 -10.35
N PRO A 38 -0.14 10.95 -10.74
CA PRO A 38 -0.91 10.83 -11.98
C PRO A 38 -0.07 10.55 -13.23
N THR A 39 1.16 11.05 -13.26
CA THR A 39 2.10 10.92 -14.39
C THR A 39 2.72 9.53 -14.57
N ILE A 40 2.56 8.63 -13.59
CA ILE A 40 3.11 7.27 -13.64
C ILE A 40 2.05 6.16 -13.49
N ARG A 41 0.76 6.50 -13.29
CA ARG A 41 -0.31 5.52 -13.02
C ARG A 41 -0.42 4.43 -14.08
N ASP A 42 -0.18 4.75 -15.34
CA ASP A 42 -0.20 3.82 -16.48
C ASP A 42 1.11 3.03 -16.65
N LYS A 43 2.11 3.28 -15.80
CA LYS A 43 3.46 2.70 -15.89
C LYS A 43 3.86 1.92 -14.64
N VAL A 44 3.11 2.01 -13.56
CA VAL A 44 3.37 1.20 -12.34
C VAL A 44 2.87 -0.22 -12.54
N THR A 45 3.59 -1.18 -11.96
CA THR A 45 3.03 -2.52 -11.76
C THR A 45 2.07 -2.43 -10.59
N VAL A 46 0.90 -3.06 -10.70
CA VAL A 46 -0.06 -3.15 -9.58
C VAL A 46 -0.21 -4.60 -9.19
N MET A 47 -0.02 -4.87 -7.90
CA MET A 47 -0.16 -6.21 -7.32
C MET A 47 -1.16 -6.18 -6.17
N ASP A 48 -1.93 -7.25 -6.01
CA ASP A 48 -2.68 -7.48 -4.78
C ASP A 48 -1.82 -8.19 -3.71
N TRP A 49 -2.36 -8.33 -2.51
CA TRP A 49 -1.69 -8.99 -1.39
C TRP A 49 -1.61 -10.52 -1.50
N ASN A 50 -2.22 -11.10 -2.55
CA ASN A 50 -2.13 -12.52 -2.91
C ASN A 50 -1.08 -12.76 -4.02
N ASN A 51 -0.31 -11.74 -4.40
CA ASN A 51 0.67 -11.74 -5.48
C ASN A 51 0.07 -11.87 -6.90
N ASN A 52 -1.21 -11.56 -7.09
CA ASN A 52 -1.77 -11.43 -8.42
C ASN A 52 -1.38 -10.07 -9.02
N VAL A 53 -0.96 -10.08 -10.28
CA VAL A 53 -0.69 -8.86 -11.04
C VAL A 53 -2.02 -8.34 -11.62
N LEU A 54 -2.42 -7.15 -11.20
CA LEU A 54 -3.63 -6.46 -11.67
C LEU A 54 -3.34 -5.53 -12.86
N GLN A 55 -2.10 -5.03 -12.95
CA GLN A 55 -1.62 -4.20 -14.05
C GLN A 55 -0.11 -4.42 -14.22
N GLU A 56 0.33 -4.67 -15.45
CA GLU A 56 1.77 -4.70 -15.78
C GLU A 56 2.33 -3.28 -15.94
N GLY A 57 3.53 -3.06 -15.43
CA GLY A 57 4.21 -1.77 -15.43
C GLY A 57 5.55 -1.77 -16.17
N SER A 58 6.04 -0.56 -16.46
CA SER A 58 7.37 -0.31 -17.04
C SER A 58 8.24 0.63 -16.20
N SER A 59 7.68 1.20 -15.12
CA SER A 59 8.41 2.01 -14.14
C SER A 59 9.04 1.14 -13.05
N GLN A 60 9.82 1.76 -12.18
CA GLN A 60 10.44 1.12 -11.03
C GLN A 60 9.52 0.94 -9.82
N TYR A 61 8.24 1.33 -9.92
CA TYR A 61 7.30 1.30 -8.81
C TYR A 61 6.33 0.13 -8.92
N THR A 62 6.08 -0.50 -7.79
CA THR A 62 4.98 -1.46 -7.59
C THR A 62 3.99 -0.88 -6.60
N CYS A 63 2.72 -0.80 -7.00
CA CYS A 63 1.64 -0.31 -6.17
C CYS A 63 0.80 -1.45 -5.62
N PHE A 64 0.37 -1.27 -4.38
CA PHE A 64 -0.48 -2.19 -3.64
C PHE A 64 -1.73 -1.45 -3.16
N PRO A 65 -2.90 -2.11 -3.18
CA PRO A 65 -4.08 -1.56 -2.55
C PRO A 65 -3.88 -1.50 -1.04
N THR A 66 -4.77 -0.81 -0.36
CA THR A 66 -4.89 -0.80 1.09
C THR A 66 -4.84 -2.23 1.63
N PRO A 67 -3.94 -2.54 2.60
CA PRO A 67 -3.90 -3.84 3.24
C PRO A 67 -5.27 -4.20 3.85
N PRO A 68 -5.81 -5.39 3.58
CA PRO A 68 -7.17 -5.77 4.00
C PRO A 68 -7.35 -5.82 5.53
N GLN A 69 -6.26 -5.88 6.29
CA GLN A 69 -6.26 -5.86 7.75
C GLN A 69 -6.35 -4.46 8.37
N LEU A 70 -6.21 -3.39 7.59
CA LEU A 70 -6.27 -2.02 8.09
C LEU A 70 -7.70 -1.47 8.04
N GLU A 71 -8.06 -0.70 9.06
CA GLU A 71 -9.23 0.17 9.01
C GLU A 71 -8.83 1.52 8.38
N GLY A 72 -9.53 1.93 7.32
CA GLY A 72 -9.22 3.16 6.58
C GLY A 72 -8.54 2.90 5.24
N ILE A 73 -8.03 3.95 4.60
CA ILE A 73 -7.26 3.86 3.34
C ILE A 73 -5.78 3.77 3.67
N ALA A 74 -5.00 3.00 2.94
CA ALA A 74 -3.54 3.03 3.01
C ALA A 74 -2.89 2.42 1.75
N PRO A 75 -3.31 2.81 0.53
CA PRO A 75 -2.66 2.32 -0.67
C PRO A 75 -1.26 2.92 -0.77
N MET A 76 -0.33 2.15 -1.35
CA MET A 76 1.07 2.55 -1.39
C MET A 76 1.71 2.14 -2.72
N CYS A 77 2.61 2.98 -3.23
CA CYS A 77 3.48 2.67 -4.36
C CYS A 77 4.92 2.70 -3.89
N MET A 78 5.64 1.59 -4.03
CA MET A 78 6.98 1.40 -3.50
C MET A 78 7.96 1.18 -4.64
N ASP A 79 9.11 1.85 -4.58
CA ASP A 79 10.24 1.50 -5.42
C ASP A 79 11.05 0.32 -4.84
N GLY A 80 12.09 -0.11 -5.54
CA GLY A 80 12.92 -1.25 -5.14
C GLY A 80 13.43 -1.20 -3.69
N PRO A 81 14.08 -0.11 -3.25
CA PRO A 81 14.49 0.03 -1.86
C PRO A 81 13.33 -0.06 -0.86
N TRP A 82 12.17 0.52 -1.15
CA TRP A 82 10.99 0.38 -0.29
C TRP A 82 10.43 -1.04 -0.25
N MET A 83 10.52 -1.79 -1.35
CA MET A 83 10.17 -3.21 -1.34
C MET A 83 11.10 -4.03 -0.42
N GLU A 84 12.40 -3.74 -0.41
CA GLU A 84 13.34 -4.36 0.55
C GLU A 84 13.02 -3.97 2.00
N TRP A 85 12.68 -2.69 2.23
CA TRP A 85 12.25 -2.19 3.53
C TRP A 85 10.98 -2.90 4.01
N ALA A 86 9.98 -3.06 3.13
CA ALA A 86 8.71 -3.69 3.45
C ALA A 86 8.89 -5.17 3.79
N ASP A 87 9.70 -5.92 3.03
CA ASP A 87 10.05 -7.31 3.39
C ASP A 87 10.69 -7.38 4.78
N ALA A 88 11.64 -6.48 5.07
CA ALA A 88 12.32 -6.48 6.35
C ALA A 88 11.36 -6.17 7.50
N TRP A 89 10.53 -5.13 7.37
CA TRP A 89 9.55 -4.74 8.37
C TRP A 89 8.51 -5.83 8.64
N MET A 90 7.87 -6.38 7.58
CA MET A 90 6.88 -7.44 7.71
C MET A 90 7.45 -8.71 8.35
N ASN A 91 8.70 -9.04 8.06
CA ASN A 91 9.37 -10.22 8.61
C ASN A 91 10.18 -9.94 9.87
N LYS A 92 10.09 -8.73 10.44
CA LYS A 92 10.83 -8.29 11.65
C LYS A 92 12.35 -8.52 11.53
N LYS A 93 12.91 -8.33 10.34
CA LYS A 93 14.35 -8.46 10.06
C LYS A 93 15.06 -7.11 10.19
N PRO A 94 16.34 -7.07 10.61
CA PRO A 94 17.13 -5.84 10.54
C PRO A 94 17.12 -5.26 9.12
N PHE A 95 16.92 -3.95 9.02
CA PHE A 95 17.01 -3.21 7.77
C PHE A 95 18.10 -2.15 7.85
N GLN A 96 18.80 -1.95 6.74
CA GLN A 96 19.69 -0.82 6.53
C GLN A 96 19.54 -0.39 5.08
N ALA A 97 19.12 0.86 4.87
CA ALA A 97 19.01 1.42 3.53
C ALA A 97 20.38 1.42 2.85
N LYS A 98 20.45 0.89 1.63
CA LYS A 98 21.66 0.91 0.77
C LYS A 98 21.63 2.04 -0.25
N ALA A 99 20.44 2.56 -0.52
CA ALA A 99 20.17 3.62 -1.48
C ALA A 99 19.01 4.47 -0.98
N LEU A 100 18.84 5.65 -1.59
CA LEU A 100 17.62 6.43 -1.45
C LEU A 100 16.46 5.65 -2.08
N GLY A 101 15.33 5.61 -1.37
CA GLY A 101 14.08 5.03 -1.84
C GLY A 101 12.94 5.99 -1.64
N ILE A 102 12.02 6.03 -2.60
CA ILE A 102 10.80 6.85 -2.55
C ILE A 102 9.59 5.93 -2.60
N SER A 103 8.63 6.19 -1.72
CA SER A 103 7.30 5.59 -1.76
C SER A 103 6.24 6.69 -1.80
N TYR A 104 5.13 6.43 -2.47
CA TYR A 104 4.00 7.34 -2.56
C TYR A 104 2.78 6.75 -1.86
N MET A 105 2.09 7.58 -1.08
CA MET A 105 0.77 7.31 -0.49
C MET A 105 -0.12 8.54 -0.73
N LEU A 106 -0.36 8.86 -2.00
CA LEU A 106 -1.06 10.09 -2.39
C LEU A 106 -2.56 10.10 -2.09
N ALA A 107 -3.13 8.97 -1.69
CA ALA A 107 -4.48 8.92 -1.13
C ALA A 107 -4.53 9.38 0.34
N GLY A 108 -3.38 9.36 1.02
CA GLY A 108 -3.28 9.42 2.48
C GLY A 108 -3.32 8.04 3.13
N ASP A 109 -3.33 8.03 4.46
CA ASP A 109 -3.46 6.82 5.26
C ASP A 109 -4.61 6.92 6.28
N GLY A 110 -4.93 5.80 6.94
CA GLY A 110 -5.96 5.67 7.97
C GLY A 110 -5.42 5.85 9.39
N GLY A 111 -4.13 6.19 9.52
CA GLY A 111 -3.47 6.28 10.80
C GLY A 111 -2.32 5.29 10.98
N ALA A 112 -1.23 5.77 11.55
CA ALA A 112 -0.14 4.96 12.05
C ALA A 112 0.44 5.55 13.34
N SER A 113 1.09 4.72 14.13
CA SER A 113 1.95 5.19 15.23
C SER A 113 3.16 5.91 14.65
N ASN A 114 3.47 7.12 15.13
CA ASN A 114 4.68 7.84 14.71
C ASN A 114 5.95 7.28 15.38
N THR A 115 5.81 6.47 16.43
CA THR A 115 6.92 6.07 17.32
C THR A 115 7.20 4.56 17.34
N ASP A 116 6.18 3.74 17.12
CA ASP A 116 6.26 2.28 17.20
C ASP A 116 5.87 1.65 15.84
N PRO A 117 6.82 1.05 15.12
CA PRO A 117 6.56 0.39 13.83
C PRO A 117 5.66 -0.85 13.94
N PHE A 118 5.36 -1.34 15.14
CA PHE A 118 4.56 -2.54 15.36
C PHE A 118 3.28 -2.28 16.15
N ALA A 119 2.89 -1.01 16.32
CA ALA A 119 1.64 -0.67 16.98
C ALA A 119 0.44 -1.25 16.22
N GLU A 120 -0.45 -1.91 16.94
CA GLU A 120 -1.68 -2.50 16.39
C GLU A 120 -2.87 -1.52 16.41
N GLY A 121 -2.70 -0.33 17.00
CA GLY A 121 -3.73 0.69 17.09
C GLY A 121 -3.29 1.93 17.88
N MET A 122 -4.21 2.89 18.02
CA MET A 122 -3.97 4.13 18.75
C MET A 122 -3.76 3.89 20.25
N THR A 123 -2.74 4.52 20.82
CA THR A 123 -2.52 4.62 22.26
C THR A 123 -2.22 6.08 22.63
N ASP A 124 -2.29 6.42 23.91
CA ASP A 124 -2.07 7.79 24.38
C ASP A 124 -0.63 8.29 24.15
N ASP A 125 0.33 7.37 23.98
CA ASP A 125 1.77 7.65 23.93
C ASP A 125 2.42 7.40 22.56
N ASN A 126 1.72 6.74 21.62
CA ASN A 126 2.33 6.34 20.35
C ASN A 126 2.33 7.44 19.27
N GLN A 127 1.78 8.61 19.58
CA GLN A 127 1.66 9.75 18.68
C GLN A 127 0.96 9.34 17.37
N TRP A 128 -0.21 8.71 17.49
CA TRP A 128 -1.01 8.30 16.35
C TRP A 128 -1.28 9.48 15.42
N ILE A 129 -0.99 9.28 14.14
CA ILE A 129 -1.12 10.30 13.11
C ILE A 129 -1.84 9.72 11.90
N VAL A 130 -2.90 10.40 11.47
CA VAL A 130 -3.58 10.18 10.19
C VAL A 130 -3.00 11.18 9.20
N GLU A 131 -2.28 10.70 8.20
CA GLU A 131 -1.61 11.57 7.22
C GLU A 131 -2.48 11.77 5.97
N GLY A 132 -2.45 13.00 5.44
CA GLY A 132 -3.01 13.29 4.13
C GLY A 132 -2.14 12.71 3.01
N PRO A 133 -2.32 13.16 1.75
CA PRO A 133 -1.41 12.81 0.66
C PRO A 133 0.05 13.10 1.03
N HIS A 134 0.90 12.08 0.95
CA HIS A 134 2.31 12.20 1.30
C HIS A 134 3.18 11.26 0.46
N LEU A 135 4.49 11.48 0.52
CA LEU A 135 5.50 10.55 0.06
C LEU A 135 6.46 10.26 1.20
N MET A 136 7.11 9.10 1.13
CA MET A 136 8.02 8.63 2.16
C MET A 136 9.40 8.39 1.55
N ILE A 137 10.45 8.75 2.28
CA ILE A 137 11.84 8.58 1.85
C ILE A 137 12.61 7.73 2.86
N ILE A 138 13.24 6.67 2.37
CA ILE A 138 14.32 5.99 3.08
C ILE A 138 15.66 6.47 2.54
N THR A 139 16.66 6.55 3.41
CA THR A 139 18.00 7.05 3.07
C THR A 139 19.07 6.30 3.87
N PRO A 140 20.26 6.03 3.29
CA PRO A 140 21.42 5.56 4.05
C PRO A 140 22.02 6.64 4.96
N ASP A 141 21.64 7.91 4.78
CA ASP A 141 22.21 9.05 5.51
C ASP A 141 21.54 9.23 6.89
N GLN A 142 22.19 8.68 7.91
CA GLN A 142 21.72 8.82 9.30
C GLN A 142 21.75 10.27 9.78
N ALA A 143 22.71 11.09 9.34
CA ALA A 143 22.78 12.49 9.75
C ALA A 143 21.59 13.30 9.22
N LEU A 144 21.10 12.96 8.02
CA LEU A 144 19.86 13.55 7.49
C LEU A 144 18.65 13.18 8.37
N LEU A 145 18.48 11.92 8.73
CA LEU A 145 17.41 11.49 9.65
C LEU A 145 17.51 12.19 11.01
N ASP A 146 18.73 12.33 11.52
CA ASP A 146 18.96 12.97 12.82
C ASP A 146 18.64 14.47 12.79
N SER A 147 18.85 15.14 11.64
CA SER A 147 18.64 16.57 11.45
C SER A 147 17.16 16.99 11.35
N LEU A 148 16.27 16.06 11.03
CA LEU A 148 14.84 16.34 10.83
C LEU A 148 14.05 16.17 12.14
N PRO A 149 12.96 16.96 12.33
CA PRO A 149 12.08 16.82 13.49
C PRO A 149 11.31 15.50 13.43
N THR A 150 10.73 15.10 14.55
CA THR A 150 9.78 13.96 14.61
C THR A 150 8.33 14.41 14.76
N ASP A 151 8.09 15.70 15.01
CA ASP A 151 6.74 16.25 15.18
C ASP A 151 6.06 16.44 13.82
N PRO A 152 4.99 15.68 13.51
CA PRO A 152 4.25 15.83 12.25
C PRO A 152 3.59 17.21 12.12
N SER A 153 3.40 17.95 13.22
CA SER A 153 2.77 19.28 13.22
C SER A 153 3.74 20.42 12.87
N TYR A 154 5.03 20.13 12.68
CA TYR A 154 6.04 21.14 12.35
C TYR A 154 5.84 21.77 10.96
N GLY A 155 4.99 21.18 10.11
CA GLY A 155 4.59 21.74 8.81
C GLY A 155 5.58 21.47 7.66
N GLY A 156 6.56 20.60 7.88
CA GLY A 156 7.52 20.16 6.88
C GLY A 156 7.84 18.66 7.01
N PRO A 157 8.92 18.19 6.37
CA PRO A 157 9.36 16.81 6.52
C PRO A 157 9.66 16.46 7.96
N TYR A 158 9.27 15.26 8.38
CA TYR A 158 9.56 14.72 9.71
C TYR A 158 9.99 13.26 9.62
N VAL A 159 10.66 12.75 10.65
CA VAL A 159 11.07 11.34 10.74
C VAL A 159 10.08 10.57 11.58
N MET A 160 9.46 9.58 10.95
CA MET A 160 8.65 8.57 11.60
C MET A 160 9.57 7.41 12.06
N TRP A 161 9.25 6.82 13.22
CA TRP A 161 9.96 5.70 13.83
C TRP A 161 11.45 5.94 14.08
N LYS A 162 11.81 7.19 14.40
CA LYS A 162 13.20 7.59 14.67
C LYS A 162 13.83 6.69 15.74
N GLY A 163 15.06 6.25 15.49
CA GLY A 163 15.80 5.35 16.38
C GLY A 163 15.55 3.85 16.14
N THR A 164 14.66 3.50 15.21
CA THR A 164 14.46 2.11 14.77
C THR A 164 15.17 1.85 13.43
N PRO A 165 15.43 0.58 13.05
CA PRO A 165 15.92 0.24 11.71
C PRO A 165 14.98 0.64 10.56
N TYR A 166 13.73 0.99 10.86
CA TYR A 166 12.69 1.29 9.87
C TYR A 166 12.39 2.78 9.74
N ALA A 167 13.20 3.64 10.37
CA ALA A 167 13.04 5.08 10.32
C ALA A 167 13.00 5.58 8.87
N HIS A 168 12.04 6.46 8.58
CA HIS A 168 11.85 7.04 7.25
C HIS A 168 11.33 8.47 7.38
N ILE A 169 11.58 9.25 6.35
CA ILE A 169 11.16 10.65 6.27
C ILE A 169 9.77 10.69 5.65
N MET A 170 8.82 11.25 6.38
CA MET A 170 7.49 11.58 5.91
C MET A 170 7.51 12.98 5.29
N ILE A 171 6.96 13.11 4.08
CA ILE A 171 6.86 14.38 3.36
C ILE A 171 5.39 14.62 2.97
N PRO A 172 4.65 15.38 3.78
CA PRO A 172 3.28 15.77 3.44
C PRO A 172 3.25 16.64 2.19
N VAL A 173 2.34 16.32 1.26
CA VAL A 173 2.11 17.09 0.02
C VAL A 173 0.67 17.57 -0.12
N GLY A 174 -0.17 17.28 0.88
CA GLY A 174 -1.55 17.73 0.98
C GLY A 174 -1.98 17.88 2.44
N ALA A 175 -3.18 18.42 2.66
CA ALA A 175 -3.74 18.55 3.99
C ALA A 175 -4.10 17.17 4.58
N ARG A 176 -3.88 17.00 5.89
CA ARG A 176 -4.53 15.95 6.68
C ARG A 176 -6.04 16.15 6.64
N LYS A 177 -6.78 15.06 6.54
CA LYS A 177 -8.25 15.08 6.50
C LYS A 177 -8.83 14.76 7.87
#